data_AF-A0A7S7UPW9-F1
#
_entry.id   AF-A0A7S7UPW9-F1
#
_cell.length_a   1.000
_cell.length_b   1.000
_cell.length_c   1.000
_cell.angle_alpha   90.00
_cell.angle_beta   90.00
_cell.angle_gamma   90.00
#
_symmetry.space_group_name_H-M   'P 1'
#
loop_
_entity.id
_entity.type
_entity.pdbx_description
1 polymer ?
#
loop_
_entity_poly.entity_id
_entity_poly.type
_entity_poly.pdbx_seq_one_letter_code
_entity_poly.pdbx_strand_id
1 'polypeptide(L)' 'MSSSMELIVASHVELKNRRALEELREHRRRLLEQLRTVSGIDPTRAIEQVEEDIHAIDDGLEQLKPPPGTLPENDWR' A
#
# COMPACT_ATOMS: atom_id res chain seq x y z
N MET A 1 -6.49 10.14 13.93
CA MET A 1 -6.02 11.18 12.99
C MET A 1 -5.64 10.43 11.74
N SER A 2 -6.32 10.66 10.62
CA SER A 2 -5.98 9.95 9.39
C SER A 2 -4.62 10.41 8.90
N SER A 3 -3.75 9.45 8.59
CA SER A 3 -2.44 9.77 8.03
C SER A 3 -2.62 10.35 6.62
N SER A 4 -1.64 11.13 6.14
CA SER A 4 -1.67 11.62 4.76
C SER A 4 -1.77 10.48 3.74
N MET A 5 -1.24 9.30 4.08
CA MET A 5 -1.32 8.12 3.23
C MET A 5 -2.74 7.58 3.12
N GLU A 6 -3.49 7.49 4.23
CA GLU A 6 -4.88 7.06 4.21
C GLU A 6 -5.74 7.93 3.29
N LEU A 7 -5.52 9.26 3.29
CA LEU A 7 -6.24 10.19 2.41
C LEU A 7 -5.91 9.98 0.92
N ILE A 8 -4.63 9.73 0.61
CA ILE A 8 -4.19 9.41 -0.76
C ILE A 8 -4.83 8.09 -1.22
N VAL A 9 -4.79 7.07 -0.37
CA VAL A 9 -5.37 5.75 -0.67
C VAL A 9 -6.87 5.89 -0.89
N ALA A 10 -7.59 6.58 0.00
CA ALA A 10 -9.02 6.80 -0.12
C ALA A 10 -9.40 7.43 -1.47
N SER A 11 -8.65 8.44 -1.93
CA SER A 11 -8.87 9.05 -3.24
C SER A 11 -8.71 8.04 -4.40
N HIS A 12 -7.69 7.19 -4.35
CA HIS A 12 -7.51 6.16 -5.38
C HIS A 12 -8.58 5.06 -5.33
N VAL A 13 -9.08 4.71 -4.14
CA VAL A 13 -10.20 3.76 -3.97
C VAL A 13 -11.47 4.35 -4.56
N GLU A 14 -11.79 5.62 -4.28
CA GLU A 14 -12.94 6.32 -4.86
C GLU A 14 -12.88 6.34 -6.39
N LEU A 15 -11.69 6.55 -6.94
CA LEU A 15 -11.43 6.53 -8.38
C LEU A 15 -11.32 5.10 -8.97
N LYS A 16 -11.46 4.05 -8.16
CA LYS A 16 -11.25 2.64 -8.53
C LYS A 16 -9.91 2.38 -9.22
N ASN A 17 -8.90 3.18 -8.89
CA ASN A 17 -7.59 3.13 -9.52
C ASN A 17 -6.68 2.12 -8.82
N ARG A 18 -7.01 0.84 -9.01
CA ARG A 18 -6.25 -0.28 -8.45
C ARG A 18 -4.77 -0.24 -8.86
N ARG A 19 -4.51 0.05 -10.14
CA ARG A 19 -3.14 0.10 -10.67
C ARG A 19 -2.28 1.14 -9.94
N ALA A 20 -2.81 2.33 -9.69
CA ALA A 20 -2.07 3.35 -8.94
C ALA A 20 -1.75 2.91 -7.50
N LEU A 21 -2.67 2.20 -6.84
CA LEU A 21 -2.43 1.64 -5.51
C LEU A 21 -1.37 0.52 -5.53
N GLU A 22 -1.37 -0.34 -6.54
CA GLU A 22 -0.34 -1.37 -6.71
C GLU A 22 1.05 -0.77 -6.98
N GLU A 23 1.13 0.25 -7.84
CA GLU A 23 2.37 1.01 -8.11
C GLU A 23 2.87 1.73 -6.85
N LEU A 24 1.96 2.34 -6.07
CA LEU A 24 2.27 2.99 -4.80
C LEU A 24 2.78 1.98 -3.76
N ARG A 25 2.16 0.81 -3.65
CA ARG A 25 2.60 -0.28 -2.75
C ARG A 25 4.00 -0.76 -3.10
N GLU A 26 4.25 -1.00 -4.38
CA GLU A 26 5.56 -1.45 -4.86
C GLU A 26 6.64 -0.42 -4.54
N HIS A 27 6.34 0.87 -4.76
CA HIS A 27 7.26 1.94 -4.39
C HIS A 27 7.53 1.96 -2.87
N ARG A 28 6.51 1.79 -2.02
CA ARG A 28 6.70 1.73 -0.55
C ARG A 28 7.51 0.52 -0.11
N ARG A 29 7.31 -0.65 -0.72
CA ARG A 29 8.13 -1.86 -0.45
C ARG A 29 9.60 -1.66 -0.78
N ARG A 30 9.91 -1.04 -1.93
CA ARG A 30 11.29 -0.71 -2.29
C ARG A 30 11.93 0.25 -1.29
N LEU A 31 11.18 1.25 -0.82
CA LEU A 31 11.66 2.17 0.22
C LEU A 31 11.95 1.43 1.53
N LEU A 32 11.08 0.51 1.95
CA LEU A 32 11.29 -0.31 3.13
C LEU A 32 12.56 -1.16 3.03
N GLU A 33 12.79 -1.80 1.87
CA GLU A 33 14.03 -2.54 1.61
C GLU A 33 15.26 -1.65 1.73
N GLN A 34 15.22 -0.44 1.15
CA GLN A 34 16.31 0.53 1.25
C GLN A 34 16.56 0.94 2.71
N LEU A 35 15.51 1.26 3.48
CA LEU A 35 15.63 1.65 4.89
C LEU A 35 16.26 0.55 5.75
N ARG A 36 15.96 -0.72 5.46
CA ARG A 36 16.56 -1.87 6.16
C ARG A 36 18.06 -2.04 5.86
N THR A 37 18.56 -1.47 4.77
CA THR A 37 19.99 -1.47 4.44
C THR A 37 20.77 -0.28 5.00
N VAL A 38 20.08 0.74 5.52
CA VAL A 38 20.73 1.94 6.04
C VAL A 38 21.52 1.60 7.31
N SER A 39 22.78 2.01 7.33
CA SER A 39 23.67 1.91 8.48
C SER A 39 24.14 3.30 8.91
N GLY A 40 24.33 3.53 10.21
CA GLY A 40 24.90 4.77 10.74
C GLY A 40 23.87 5.82 11.18
N ILE A 41 22.57 5.55 10.99
CA ILE A 41 21.46 6.23 11.66
C ILE A 41 20.49 5.17 12.19
N ASP A 42 19.56 5.56 13.06
CA ASP A 42 18.44 4.70 13.49
C ASP A 42 17.24 4.89 12.55
N PRO A 43 16.94 3.93 11.64
CA PRO A 43 15.82 4.04 10.72
C PRO A 43 14.50 3.53 11.31
N THR A 44 14.45 3.10 12.57
CA THR A 44 13.30 2.35 13.15
C THR A 44 11.97 3.09 12.94
N ARG A 45 11.92 4.38 13.26
CA ARG A 45 10.70 5.18 13.08
C ARG A 45 10.29 5.33 11.61
N ALA A 46 11.26 5.42 10.70
CA ALA A 46 10.98 5.50 9.26
C ALA A 46 10.45 4.15 8.73
N ILE A 47 10.98 3.04 9.24
CA ILE A 47 10.50 1.69 8.94
C ILE A 47 9.05 1.53 9.40
N GLU A 48 8.75 1.85 10.66
CA GLU A 48 7.39 1.78 11.22
C GLU A 48 6.40 2.60 10.37
N GLN A 49 6.77 3.83 9.99
CA GLN A 49 5.90 4.66 9.17
C GLN A 49 5.65 4.07 7.78
N VAL A 50 6.67 3.47 7.14
CA VAL A 50 6.52 2.84 5.82
C VAL A 50 5.71 1.55 5.91
N GLU A 51 5.80 0.82 7.02
CA GLU A 51 4.97 -0.38 7.25
C GLU A 51 3.50 -0.01 7.46
N GLU A 52 3.20 1.06 8.21
CA GLU A 52 1.85 1.65 8.32
C GLU A 52 1.32 2.09 6.95
N ASP A 53 2.15 2.75 6.15
CA ASP A 53 1.82 3.18 4.79
C ASP A 53 1.43 1.99 3.90
N ILE A 54 2.20 0.90 3.96
CA ILE A 54 1.91 -0.33 3.20
C ILE A 54 0.59 -0.95 3.65
N HIS A 55 0.33 -0.99 4.96
CA HIS A 55 -0.92 -1.52 5.50
C HIS A 55 -2.13 -0.74 4.98
N ALA A 56 -2.08 0.59 5.03
CA ALA A 56 -3.15 1.44 4.51
C ALA A 56 -3.42 1.18 3.01
N ILE A 57 -2.37 0.99 2.20
CA ILE A 57 -2.53 0.67 0.77
C ILE A 57 -3.15 -0.71 0.56
N ASP A 58 -2.70 -1.73 1.31
CA ASP A 58 -3.25 -3.07 1.20
C ASP A 58 -4.74 -3.11 1.59
N ASP A 59 -5.16 -2.36 2.61
CA ASP A 59 -6.58 -2.17 2.97
C ASP A 59 -7.37 -1.49 1.85
N GLY A 60 -6.79 -0.49 1.18
CA GLY A 60 -7.39 0.15 0.01
C GLY A 60 -7.55 -0.80 -1.18
N LEU A 61 -6.55 -1.64 -1.44
CA LEU A 61 -6.61 -2.66 -2.48
C LEU A 61 -7.66 -3.73 -2.19
N GLU A 62 -7.84 -4.10 -0.93
CA GLU A 62 -8.88 -5.04 -0.49
C GLU A 62 -10.28 -4.52 -0.80
N GLN A 63 -10.53 -3.23 -0.56
CA GLN A 63 -11.82 -2.59 -0.88
C GLN A 63 -12.14 -2.59 -2.39
N LEU A 64 -11.12 -2.63 -3.24
CA LEU A 64 -11.27 -2.73 -4.69
C LEU A 64 -11.40 -4.17 -5.20
N LYS A 65 -11.28 -5.18 -4.34
CA LYS A 65 -11.51 -6.56 -4.75
C LYS A 65 -13.00 -6.79 -5.01
N PRO A 66 -13.36 -7.49 -6.09
CA PRO A 66 -14.74 -7.90 -6.30
C PRO A 66 -15.18 -8.86 -5.17
N PRO A 67 -16.48 -8.88 -4.81
CA PRO A 67 -16.97 -9.74 -3.74
C PRO A 67 -16.62 -11.21 -4.02
N PRO A 68 -16.25 -11.99 -2.98
CA PRO A 68 -15.91 -13.40 -3.13
C PRO A 68 -17.03 -14.14 -3.88
N GLY A 69 -16.68 -14.84 -4.97
CA GLY A 69 -17.63 -15.63 -5.76
C GLY A 69 -18.19 -14.96 -7.02
N THR A 70 -17.78 -13.74 -7.36
CA THR A 70 -18.22 -13.07 -8.60
C THR A 70 -17.34 -13.32 -9.82
N LEU A 71 -16.07 -13.71 -9.65
CA LEU A 71 -15.14 -14.11 -10.73
C LEU A 71 -14.17 -15.21 -10.26
N PRO A 72 -13.77 -16.16 -11.14
CA PRO A 72 -12.74 -17.15 -10.80
C PRO A 72 -11.39 -16.48 -10.53
N GLU A 73 -10.61 -17.02 -9.56
CA GLU A 73 -9.30 -16.51 -9.10
C GLU A 73 -8.23 -16.32 -10.21
N ASN A 74 -8.48 -16.86 -11.42
CA ASN A 74 -7.56 -16.78 -12.55
C ASN A 74 -7.62 -15.46 -13.35
N ASP A 75 -8.69 -14.67 -13.25
CA ASP A 75 -8.87 -13.43 -14.04
C ASP A 75 -8.27 -12.18 -13.38
N TRP A 76 -7.39 -12.37 -12.38
CA TRP A 76 -6.85 -11.29 -11.53
C TRP A 76 -5.49 -10.76 -11.98
N ARG A 77 -4.88 -11.36 -13.02
CA ARG A 77 -3.53 -11.02 -13.50
C ARG A 77 -3.51 -10.10 -14.70
#